data_AF-A0A364N6B8-F1
#
_entry.id   AF-A0A364N6B8-F1
#
_cell.length_a   1.000
_cell.length_b   1.000
_cell.length_c   1.000
_cell.angle_alpha   90.00
_cell.angle_beta   90.00
_cell.angle_gamma   90.00
#
_symmetry.space_group_name_H-M   'P 1'
#
loop_
_entity.id
_entity.type
_entity.pdbx_description
1 polymer ?
#
loop_
_entity_poly.entity_id
_entity_poly.type
_entity_poly.pdbx_seq_one_letter_code
_entity_poly.pdbx_strand_id
1 'polypeptide(L)'
;MDVALEFLDPLVLDKAYAWVLPASDFGLSNSSCSGLSAANATSQWSRDNIYRQILSILVITQLGATSLYLFFSAISYYLVFDRRLEYHPRFLQNQVRLEIKSSLSAIPFINILTLPVFLAEVRGKSLLYSNASDYGWSWLVISAILYMAFNDFAIYWIHRLEHHPSVYKYIHKPHHKWIVPTPWAALAFHPLDGYVQSLPYHVFVFICPMQRYLYLVLFVGVQIWTIFIHDGDMITGHWTEKFINSPAHHTLHHMYFTVNYGQYFTWADTYFGSHRAPEPSLDPIHDALKVMRAKGLVDEQGNPVNHEKKE
;
A
#
# COMPACT_ATOMS: atom_id res chain seq x y z
N MET A 1 -10.47 6.47 8.54
CA MET A 1 -10.58 5.53 9.70
C MET A 1 -11.95 5.48 10.38
N ASP A 2 -12.74 6.55 10.34
CA ASP A 2 -14.10 6.63 10.93
C ASP A 2 -15.00 5.43 10.57
N VAL A 3 -15.12 5.12 9.27
CA VAL A 3 -15.88 3.96 8.76
C VAL A 3 -15.45 2.64 9.42
N ALA A 4 -14.15 2.42 9.61
CA ALA A 4 -13.65 1.18 10.20
C ALA A 4 -14.07 1.06 11.67
N LEU A 5 -14.01 2.16 12.44
CA LEU A 5 -14.45 2.18 13.83
C LEU A 5 -15.96 1.97 13.94
N GLU A 6 -16.76 2.59 13.06
CA GLU A 6 -18.22 2.41 13.04
C GLU A 6 -18.64 0.93 12.94
N PHE A 7 -17.94 0.15 12.10
CA PHE A 7 -18.20 -1.27 11.99
C PHE A 7 -17.55 -2.09 13.12
N LEU A 8 -16.30 -1.81 13.48
CA LEU A 8 -15.53 -2.65 14.39
C LEU A 8 -15.87 -2.41 15.86
N ASP A 9 -16.33 -1.22 16.24
CA ASP A 9 -16.73 -0.92 17.61
C ASP A 9 -17.82 -1.87 18.13
N PRO A 10 -19.01 -1.96 17.50
CA PRO A 10 -20.07 -2.84 17.99
C PRO A 10 -19.75 -4.34 17.80
N LEU A 11 -18.95 -4.69 16.79
CA LEU A 11 -18.66 -6.09 16.47
C LEU A 11 -17.60 -6.70 17.41
N VAL A 12 -16.53 -5.96 17.67
CA VAL A 12 -15.31 -6.48 18.30
C VAL A 12 -14.79 -5.57 19.41
N LEU A 13 -14.60 -4.28 19.15
CA LEU A 13 -13.82 -3.43 20.06
C LEU A 13 -14.55 -3.16 21.38
N ASP A 14 -15.87 -2.96 21.38
CA ASP A 14 -16.61 -2.76 22.63
C ASP A 14 -16.42 -3.93 23.60
N LYS A 15 -16.49 -5.17 23.07
CA LYS A 15 -16.28 -6.39 23.85
C LYS A 15 -14.83 -6.52 24.31
N ALA A 16 -13.88 -6.22 23.42
CA ALA A 16 -12.46 -6.29 23.74
C ALA A 16 -12.08 -5.28 24.84
N TYR A 17 -12.52 -4.03 24.73
CA TYR A 17 -12.27 -3.02 25.75
C TYR A 17 -13.02 -3.30 27.05
N ALA A 18 -14.26 -3.80 27.01
CA ALA A 18 -14.97 -4.22 28.22
C ALA A 18 -14.27 -5.38 28.94
N TRP A 19 -13.59 -6.27 28.20
CA TRP A 19 -12.82 -7.37 28.76
C TRP A 19 -11.47 -6.92 29.37
N VAL A 20 -10.74 -6.04 28.69
CA VAL A 20 -9.42 -5.56 29.16
C VAL A 20 -9.55 -4.45 30.22
N LEU A 21 -10.55 -3.58 30.09
CA LEU A 21 -10.81 -2.41 30.93
C LEU A 21 -12.29 -2.35 31.34
N PRO A 22 -12.77 -3.31 32.14
CA PRO A 22 -14.16 -3.33 32.59
C PRO A 22 -14.48 -2.07 33.40
N ALA A 23 -15.62 -1.45 33.13
CA ALA A 23 -16.15 -0.39 33.96
C ALA A 23 -16.42 -0.95 35.37
N SER A 24 -15.95 -0.26 36.40
CA SER A 24 -16.30 -0.58 37.78
C SER A 24 -17.77 -0.20 38.02
N ASP A 25 -18.61 -1.17 38.39
CA ASP A 25 -19.98 -0.94 38.87
C ASP A 25 -19.94 -0.10 40.16
N PHE A 26 -19.89 1.22 40.03
CA PHE A 26 -20.14 2.11 41.16
C PHE A 26 -21.65 2.22 41.39
N GLY A 27 -22.17 1.28 42.18
CA GLY A 27 -23.39 1.48 42.96
C GLY A 27 -24.61 0.66 42.55
N LEU A 28 -24.64 -0.62 42.91
CA LEU A 28 -25.85 -1.27 43.43
C LEU A 28 -25.44 -2.19 44.59
N SER A 29 -25.49 -1.65 45.80
CA SER A 29 -25.48 -2.45 47.02
C SER A 29 -26.78 -3.26 47.09
N ASN A 30 -26.62 -4.55 47.37
CA ASN A 30 -27.64 -5.52 47.83
C ASN A 30 -28.71 -5.97 46.83
N SER A 31 -28.37 -7.01 46.05
CA SER A 31 -29.25 -8.19 45.94
C SER A 31 -28.47 -9.40 45.43
N SER A 32 -28.63 -10.49 46.18
CA SER A 32 -28.18 -11.88 45.98
C SER A 32 -28.05 -12.38 44.54
N CYS A 33 -26.93 -13.08 44.30
CA CYS A 33 -26.65 -14.13 43.31
C CYS A 33 -27.70 -14.41 42.21
N SER A 34 -27.31 -14.10 40.97
CA SER A 34 -27.41 -15.03 39.82
C SER A 34 -26.62 -14.46 38.65
N GLY A 35 -25.67 -15.25 38.12
CA GLY A 35 -24.72 -14.94 37.02
C GLY A 35 -24.87 -13.61 36.31
N LEU A 36 -23.93 -12.68 36.54
CA LEU A 36 -23.71 -11.56 35.62
C LEU A 36 -23.36 -12.18 34.27
N SER A 37 -24.30 -12.09 33.33
CA SER A 37 -24.01 -12.38 31.94
C SER A 37 -22.91 -11.43 31.51
N ALA A 38 -21.83 -11.97 30.94
CA ALA A 38 -20.79 -11.20 30.25
C ALA A 38 -21.36 -10.36 29.07
N ALA A 39 -22.68 -10.41 28.84
CA ALA A 39 -23.40 -9.70 27.79
C ALA A 39 -23.58 -8.20 28.04
N ASN A 40 -23.45 -7.72 29.29
CA ASN A 40 -23.67 -6.30 29.64
C ASN A 40 -22.42 -5.59 30.20
N ALA A 41 -21.24 -6.21 30.17
CA ALA A 41 -20.02 -5.55 30.61
C ALA A 41 -19.70 -4.37 29.67
N THR A 42 -19.55 -3.18 30.24
CA THR A 42 -19.15 -1.98 29.49
C THR A 42 -17.69 -1.65 29.76
N SER A 43 -17.04 -0.98 28.81
CA SER A 43 -15.67 -0.51 28.95
C SER A 43 -15.60 0.76 29.78
N GLN A 44 -14.58 0.90 30.63
CA GLN A 44 -14.23 2.15 31.31
C GLN A 44 -13.97 3.28 30.32
N TRP A 45 -13.40 2.98 29.15
CA TRP A 45 -13.21 3.93 28.06
C TRP A 45 -14.38 3.89 27.07
N SER A 46 -15.10 5.01 26.97
CA SER A 46 -16.10 5.24 25.92
C SER A 46 -15.46 5.31 24.53
N ARG A 47 -16.25 5.14 23.47
CA ARG A 47 -15.78 5.20 22.06
C ARG A 47 -15.11 6.52 21.70
N ASP A 48 -15.50 7.62 22.34
CA ASP A 48 -14.91 8.96 22.13
C ASP A 48 -13.64 9.22 22.95
N ASN A 49 -13.24 8.28 23.82
CA ASN A 49 -12.00 8.39 24.58
C ASN A 49 -10.80 8.40 23.62
N ILE A 50 -9.91 9.38 23.78
CA ILE A 50 -8.78 9.57 22.88
C ILE A 50 -7.78 8.40 22.90
N TYR A 51 -7.54 7.80 24.07
CA TYR A 51 -6.63 6.66 24.20
C TYR A 51 -7.21 5.41 23.54
N ARG A 52 -8.52 5.18 23.71
CA ARG A 52 -9.25 4.13 22.99
C ARG A 52 -9.12 4.32 21.48
N GLN A 53 -9.42 5.51 20.98
CA GLN A 53 -9.33 5.78 19.54
C GLN A 53 -7.91 5.62 19.00
N ILE A 54 -6.89 6.15 19.68
CA ILE A 54 -5.49 6.00 19.28
C ILE A 54 -5.11 4.52 19.18
N LEU A 55 -5.41 3.74 20.23
CA LEU A 55 -5.07 2.33 20.27
C LEU A 55 -5.84 1.53 19.21
N SER A 56 -7.15 1.74 19.09
CA SER A 56 -7.98 1.12 18.05
C SER A 56 -7.47 1.44 16.66
N ILE A 57 -7.18 2.72 16.37
CA ILE A 57 -6.67 3.14 15.06
C ILE A 57 -5.37 2.40 14.76
N LEU A 58 -4.37 2.48 15.65
CA LEU A 58 -3.08 1.83 15.45
C LEU A 58 -3.20 0.33 15.22
N VAL A 59 -4.05 -0.36 15.99
CA VAL A 59 -4.25 -1.81 15.87
C VAL A 59 -4.94 -2.15 14.55
N ILE A 60 -6.04 -1.46 14.21
CA ILE A 60 -6.80 -1.73 12.99
C ILE A 60 -5.94 -1.46 11.76
N THR A 61 -5.25 -0.33 11.70
CA THR A 61 -4.40 0.04 10.57
C THR A 61 -3.19 -0.89 10.46
N GLN A 62 -2.58 -1.29 11.58
CA GLN A 62 -1.47 -2.25 11.57
C GLN A 62 -1.91 -3.59 10.99
N LEU A 63 -3.02 -4.14 11.49
CA LEU A 63 -3.57 -5.42 11.03
C LEU A 63 -4.03 -5.32 9.57
N GLY A 64 -4.74 -4.25 9.22
CA GLY A 64 -5.23 -4.01 7.86
C GLY A 64 -4.10 -3.87 6.85
N ALA A 65 -3.14 -2.98 7.10
CA ALA A 65 -1.99 -2.77 6.22
C ALA A 65 -1.14 -4.04 6.07
N THR A 66 -0.86 -4.73 7.18
CA THR A 66 -0.07 -5.97 7.15
C THR A 66 -0.81 -7.09 6.40
N SER A 67 -2.12 -7.24 6.63
CA SER A 67 -2.91 -8.29 5.98
C SER A 67 -3.07 -8.03 4.48
N LEU A 68 -3.39 -6.79 4.08
CA LEU A 68 -3.48 -6.40 2.68
C LEU A 68 -2.14 -6.62 1.96
N TYR A 69 -1.04 -6.16 2.57
CA TYR A 69 0.30 -6.38 2.04
C TYR A 69 0.60 -7.86 1.86
N LEU A 70 0.49 -8.67 2.92
CA LEU A 70 0.83 -10.10 2.84
C LEU A 70 -0.06 -10.86 1.84
N PHE A 71 -1.35 -10.56 1.80
CA PHE A 71 -2.31 -11.23 0.93
C PHE A 71 -2.09 -10.87 -0.54
N PHE A 72 -2.05 -9.58 -0.88
CA PHE A 72 -1.93 -9.15 -2.27
C PHE A 72 -0.51 -9.32 -2.82
N SER A 73 0.54 -9.15 -2.00
CA SER A 73 1.90 -9.48 -2.42
C SER A 73 2.05 -10.99 -2.65
N ALA A 74 1.41 -11.85 -1.85
CA ALA A 74 1.40 -13.29 -2.12
C ALA A 74 0.67 -13.62 -3.42
N ILE A 75 -0.52 -13.06 -3.64
CA ILE A 75 -1.27 -13.26 -4.89
C ILE A 75 -0.42 -12.84 -6.09
N SER A 76 0.12 -11.62 -6.06
CA SER A 76 0.94 -11.11 -7.16
C SER A 76 2.19 -11.97 -7.35
N TYR A 77 2.92 -12.30 -6.28
CA TYR A 77 4.16 -13.07 -6.37
C TYR A 77 3.98 -14.51 -6.86
N TYR A 78 2.90 -15.20 -6.46
CA TYR A 78 2.68 -16.59 -6.83
C TYR A 78 1.88 -16.79 -8.11
N LEU A 79 1.05 -15.83 -8.52
CA LEU A 79 0.17 -15.97 -9.67
C LEU A 79 0.54 -15.08 -10.86
N VAL A 80 1.26 -13.97 -10.64
CA VAL A 80 1.53 -12.96 -11.69
C VAL A 80 3.03 -12.80 -11.93
N PHE A 81 3.84 -12.63 -10.88
CA PHE A 81 5.27 -12.37 -10.96
C PHE A 81 6.02 -13.50 -11.67
N ASP A 82 6.79 -13.14 -12.70
CA ASP A 82 7.64 -14.09 -13.40
C ASP A 82 8.90 -14.42 -12.58
N ARG A 83 8.87 -15.57 -11.91
CA ARG A 83 9.97 -16.06 -11.07
C ARG A 83 11.29 -16.30 -11.81
N ARG A 84 11.30 -16.30 -13.14
CA ARG A 84 12.56 -16.30 -13.90
C ARG A 84 13.39 -15.04 -13.63
N LEU A 85 12.76 -13.92 -13.28
CA LEU A 85 13.43 -12.67 -12.89
C LEU A 85 14.33 -12.83 -11.66
N GLU A 86 14.11 -13.84 -10.81
CA GLU A 86 14.99 -14.16 -9.67
C GLU A 86 16.42 -14.57 -10.11
N TYR A 87 16.60 -14.95 -11.38
CA TYR A 87 17.90 -15.27 -11.96
C TYR A 87 18.63 -14.06 -12.56
N HIS A 88 18.02 -12.87 -12.53
CA HIS A 88 18.64 -11.66 -13.05
C HIS A 88 19.97 -11.36 -12.30
N PRO A 89 21.05 -10.92 -12.98
CA PRO A 89 22.36 -10.70 -12.35
C PRO A 89 22.37 -9.72 -11.17
N ARG A 90 21.42 -8.78 -11.17
CA ARG A 90 21.25 -7.77 -10.09
C ARG A 90 20.18 -8.15 -9.06
N PHE A 91 19.64 -9.37 -9.12
CA PHE A 91 18.76 -9.91 -8.09
C PHE A 91 19.59 -10.33 -6.87
N LEU A 92 19.26 -9.78 -5.70
CA LEU A 92 20.06 -9.98 -4.50
C LEU A 92 19.86 -11.38 -3.90
N GLN A 93 20.89 -11.89 -3.24
CA GLN A 93 20.76 -13.15 -2.51
C GLN A 93 19.73 -13.00 -1.37
N ASN A 94 18.75 -13.91 -1.31
CA ASN A 94 17.62 -13.87 -0.38
C ASN A 94 16.75 -12.60 -0.50
N GLN A 95 16.70 -11.97 -1.68
CA GLN A 95 16.01 -10.68 -1.88
C GLN A 95 14.58 -10.70 -1.35
N VAL A 96 13.76 -11.70 -1.71
CA VAL A 96 12.35 -11.82 -1.26
C VAL A 96 12.23 -11.75 0.27
N ARG A 97 13.08 -12.48 1.00
CA ARG A 97 13.09 -12.44 2.47
C ARG A 97 13.49 -11.06 3.00
N LEU A 98 14.45 -10.41 2.35
CA LEU A 98 14.92 -9.09 2.75
C LEU A 98 13.88 -8.00 2.44
N GLU A 99 13.16 -8.11 1.33
CA GLU A 99 12.02 -7.25 0.96
C GLU A 99 10.91 -7.38 2.01
N ILE A 100 10.45 -8.59 2.30
CA ILE A 100 9.44 -8.86 3.34
C ILE A 100 9.86 -8.28 4.70
N LYS A 101 11.10 -8.54 5.12
CA LYS A 101 11.62 -8.02 6.40
C LYS A 101 11.62 -6.49 6.40
N SER A 102 12.05 -5.86 5.30
CA SER A 102 12.09 -4.41 5.16
C SER A 102 10.67 -3.82 5.24
N SER A 103 9.72 -4.38 4.49
CA SER A 103 8.32 -3.95 4.50
C SER A 103 7.67 -4.09 5.87
N LEU A 104 7.76 -5.27 6.49
CA LEU A 104 7.18 -5.52 7.81
C LEU A 104 7.83 -4.66 8.90
N SER A 105 9.10 -4.28 8.73
CA SER A 105 9.76 -3.34 9.64
C SER A 105 9.31 -1.90 9.45
N ALA A 106 8.89 -1.50 8.24
CA ALA A 106 8.50 -0.13 7.92
C ALA A 106 7.06 0.19 8.32
N ILE A 107 6.13 -0.77 8.15
CA ILE A 107 4.68 -0.58 8.37
C ILE A 107 4.36 0.04 9.75
N PRO A 108 4.92 -0.43 10.89
CA PRO A 108 4.60 0.15 12.20
C PRO A 108 4.97 1.63 12.33
N PHE A 109 6.10 2.03 11.75
CA PHE A 109 6.55 3.42 11.80
C PHE A 109 5.71 4.32 10.90
N ILE A 110 5.39 3.86 9.69
CA ILE A 110 4.45 4.57 8.79
C ILE A 110 3.12 4.76 9.50
N ASN A 111 2.60 3.70 10.13
CA ASN A 111 1.35 3.73 10.87
C ASN A 111 1.36 4.79 12.00
N ILE A 112 2.43 4.85 12.79
CA ILE A 112 2.61 5.88 13.83
C ILE A 112 2.65 7.29 13.22
N LEU A 113 3.34 7.48 12.09
CA LEU A 113 3.42 8.77 11.41
C LEU A 113 2.05 9.21 10.84
N THR A 114 1.23 8.28 10.38
CA THR A 114 -0.11 8.55 9.83
C THR A 114 -1.17 8.73 10.93
N LEU A 115 -0.93 8.28 12.16
CA LEU A 115 -1.89 8.37 13.28
C LEU A 115 -2.52 9.77 13.46
N PRO A 116 -1.77 10.90 13.45
CA PRO A 116 -2.36 12.22 13.63
C PRO A 116 -3.41 12.55 12.57
N VAL A 117 -3.20 12.11 11.33
CA VAL A 117 -4.15 12.29 10.22
C VAL A 117 -5.42 11.49 10.49
N PHE A 118 -5.29 10.19 10.77
CA PHE A 118 -6.44 9.33 11.03
C PHE A 118 -7.23 9.75 12.27
N LEU A 119 -6.55 10.22 13.31
CA LEU A 119 -7.20 10.75 14.49
C LEU A 119 -7.95 12.04 14.16
N ALA A 120 -7.38 12.93 13.34
CA ALA A 120 -8.07 14.13 12.89
C ALA A 120 -9.32 13.81 12.05
N GLU A 121 -9.26 12.81 11.16
CA GLU A 121 -10.43 12.32 10.43
C GLU A 121 -11.54 11.84 11.38
N VAL A 122 -11.22 10.94 12.31
CA VAL A 122 -12.18 10.39 13.30
C VAL A 122 -12.75 11.48 14.20
N ARG A 123 -12.00 12.56 14.43
CA ARG A 123 -12.44 13.73 15.20
C ARG A 123 -13.19 14.78 14.37
N GLY A 124 -13.62 14.42 13.16
CA GLY A 124 -14.44 15.27 12.30
C GLY A 124 -13.71 16.50 11.76
N LYS A 125 -12.38 16.42 11.57
CA LYS A 125 -11.59 17.51 10.99
C LYS A 125 -11.46 17.43 9.47
N SER A 126 -11.82 16.30 8.85
CA SER A 126 -11.88 16.16 7.40
C SER A 126 -13.26 16.56 6.86
N LEU A 127 -13.35 16.70 5.54
CA LEU A 127 -14.56 16.99 4.78
C LEU A 127 -15.23 15.70 4.28
N LEU A 128 -15.01 14.59 4.98
CA LEU A 128 -15.65 13.32 4.67
C LEU A 128 -17.14 13.38 5.00
N TYR A 129 -17.99 12.99 4.06
CA TYR A 129 -19.44 12.92 4.25
C TYR A 129 -19.98 11.50 4.05
N SER A 130 -21.16 11.24 4.61
CA SER A 130 -21.72 9.89 4.72
C SER A 130 -22.54 9.49 3.50
N ASN A 131 -23.49 10.30 3.04
CA ASN A 131 -24.43 9.90 2.01
C ASN A 131 -24.07 10.53 0.66
N ALA A 132 -24.08 9.74 -0.42
CA ALA A 132 -23.85 10.26 -1.77
C ALA A 132 -24.84 11.37 -2.17
N SER A 133 -26.04 11.37 -1.61
CA SER A 133 -27.07 12.39 -1.83
C SER A 133 -26.71 13.77 -1.28
N ASP A 134 -25.80 13.87 -0.30
CA ASP A 134 -25.46 15.15 0.37
C ASP A 134 -24.82 16.15 -0.62
N TYR A 135 -24.09 15.64 -1.61
CA TYR A 135 -23.49 16.41 -2.70
C TYR A 135 -23.96 15.96 -4.10
N GLY A 136 -24.77 14.91 -4.16
CA GLY A 136 -25.29 14.31 -5.39
C GLY A 136 -24.35 13.27 -6.02
N TRP A 137 -24.94 12.31 -6.74
CA TRP A 137 -24.20 11.22 -7.41
C TRP A 137 -23.18 11.69 -8.45
N SER A 138 -23.44 12.83 -9.12
CA SER A 138 -22.45 13.43 -10.03
C SER A 138 -21.19 13.85 -9.28
N TRP A 139 -21.32 14.40 -8.08
CA TRP A 139 -20.17 14.79 -7.26
C TRP A 139 -19.38 13.57 -6.77
N LEU A 140 -20.03 12.43 -6.52
CA LEU A 140 -19.34 11.18 -6.19
C LEU A 140 -18.32 10.80 -7.28
N VAL A 141 -18.73 10.89 -8.55
CA VAL A 141 -17.84 10.59 -9.69
C VAL A 141 -16.78 11.69 -9.88
N ILE A 142 -17.17 12.96 -9.82
CA ILE A 142 -16.25 14.10 -9.98
C ILE A 142 -15.16 14.08 -8.90
N SER A 143 -15.55 13.88 -7.63
CA SER A 143 -14.60 13.80 -6.52
C SER A 143 -13.64 12.62 -6.64
N ALA A 144 -14.08 11.48 -7.19
CA ALA A 144 -13.18 10.36 -7.51
C ALA A 144 -12.11 10.76 -8.55
N ILE A 145 -12.51 11.44 -9.62
CA ILE A 145 -11.58 11.92 -10.67
C ILE A 145 -10.61 12.95 -10.08
N LEU A 146 -11.11 13.91 -9.31
CA LEU A 146 -10.29 14.91 -8.64
C LEU A 146 -9.31 14.27 -7.64
N TYR A 147 -9.74 13.27 -6.89
CA TYR A 147 -8.89 12.50 -5.98
C TYR A 147 -7.75 11.84 -6.76
N MET A 148 -8.07 11.11 -7.84
CA MET A 148 -7.06 10.44 -8.67
C MET A 148 -6.07 11.45 -9.28
N ALA A 149 -6.56 12.55 -9.85
CA ALA A 149 -5.71 13.57 -10.47
C ALA A 149 -4.81 14.29 -9.45
N PHE A 150 -5.36 14.66 -8.28
CA PHE A 150 -4.60 15.29 -7.20
C PHE A 150 -3.48 14.38 -6.70
N ASN A 151 -3.82 13.11 -6.42
CA ASN A 151 -2.85 12.16 -5.90
C ASN A 151 -1.74 11.89 -6.92
N ASP A 152 -2.09 11.64 -8.18
CA ASP A 152 -1.11 11.36 -9.22
C ASP A 152 -0.12 12.52 -9.41
N PHE A 153 -0.62 13.76 -9.44
CA PHE A 153 0.24 14.95 -9.56
C PHE A 153 1.11 15.19 -8.32
N ALA A 154 0.54 15.07 -7.12
CA ALA A 154 1.27 15.32 -5.88
C ALA A 154 2.34 14.25 -5.64
N ILE A 155 2.02 12.99 -5.89
CA ILE A 155 2.95 11.86 -5.74
C ILE A 155 4.05 11.95 -6.78
N TYR A 156 3.74 12.28 -8.03
CA TYR A 156 4.76 12.52 -9.04
C TYR A 156 5.84 13.49 -8.55
N TRP A 157 5.45 14.61 -7.94
CA TRP A 157 6.42 15.58 -7.41
C TRP A 157 7.14 15.11 -6.15
N ILE A 158 6.43 14.49 -5.22
CA ILE A 158 7.04 13.91 -4.02
C ILE A 158 8.11 12.90 -4.44
N HIS A 159 7.75 11.95 -5.31
CA HIS A 159 8.62 10.91 -5.78
C HIS A 159 9.82 11.47 -6.57
N ARG A 160 9.59 12.45 -7.45
CA ARG A 160 10.69 13.13 -8.16
C ARG A 160 11.63 13.88 -7.20
N LEU A 161 11.12 14.49 -6.14
CA LEU A 161 11.92 15.14 -5.10
C LEU A 161 12.68 14.13 -4.23
N GLU A 162 12.10 12.96 -4.00
CA GLU A 162 12.77 11.84 -3.31
C GLU A 162 13.98 11.33 -4.09
N HIS A 163 13.95 11.42 -5.41
CA HIS A 163 15.10 11.16 -6.29
C HIS A 163 16.12 12.30 -6.36
N HIS A 164 15.84 13.46 -5.77
CA HIS A 164 16.82 14.54 -5.70
C HIS A 164 18.06 14.07 -4.89
N PRO A 165 19.30 14.34 -5.33
CA PRO A 165 20.51 13.78 -4.70
C PRO A 165 20.66 14.06 -3.19
N SER A 166 20.15 15.20 -2.71
CA SER A 166 20.17 15.57 -1.28
C SER A 166 19.21 14.73 -0.42
N VAL A 167 18.21 14.10 -1.03
CA VAL A 167 17.14 13.35 -0.37
C VAL A 167 17.32 11.84 -0.62
N TYR A 168 17.55 11.46 -1.87
CA TYR A 168 17.64 10.08 -2.37
C TYR A 168 18.49 9.17 -1.49
N LYS A 169 19.72 9.61 -1.18
CA LYS A 169 20.68 8.81 -0.42
C LYS A 169 20.12 8.33 0.92
N TYR A 170 19.25 9.11 1.56
CA TYR A 170 18.80 8.89 2.93
C TYR A 170 17.47 8.16 3.00
N ILE A 171 16.50 8.50 2.15
CA ILE A 171 15.12 7.99 2.29
C ILE A 171 14.71 7.04 1.16
N HIS A 172 15.10 7.30 -0.08
CA HIS A 172 14.55 6.58 -1.23
C HIS A 172 15.48 5.51 -1.83
N LYS A 173 16.81 5.68 -1.68
CA LYS A 173 17.81 4.66 -2.01
C LYS A 173 17.54 3.29 -1.36
N PRO A 174 17.07 3.19 -0.10
CA PRO A 174 16.69 1.91 0.50
C PRO A 174 15.63 1.13 -0.28
N HIS A 175 14.73 1.81 -0.98
CA HIS A 175 13.75 1.19 -1.88
C HIS A 175 14.40 0.82 -3.22
N HIS A 176 15.18 1.73 -3.82
CA HIS A 176 15.86 1.49 -5.09
C HIS A 176 17.03 0.50 -5.06
N LYS A 177 17.39 -0.03 -3.89
CA LYS A 177 18.33 -1.16 -3.82
C LYS A 177 17.75 -2.43 -4.48
N TRP A 178 16.43 -2.54 -4.59
CA TRP A 178 15.74 -3.59 -5.32
C TRP A 178 15.62 -3.18 -6.79
N ILE A 179 16.65 -3.48 -7.59
CA ILE A 179 16.69 -3.07 -9.00
C ILE A 179 15.70 -3.87 -9.86
N VAL A 180 15.55 -5.15 -9.55
CA VAL A 180 14.49 -6.01 -10.09
C VAL A 180 13.62 -6.39 -8.90
N PRO A 181 12.70 -5.51 -8.48
CA PRO A 181 11.88 -5.76 -7.30
C PRO A 181 10.94 -6.93 -7.54
N THR A 182 10.49 -7.55 -6.45
CA THR A 182 9.28 -8.38 -6.47
C THR A 182 8.10 -7.61 -5.85
N PRO A 183 6.86 -8.12 -5.93
CA PRO A 183 5.71 -7.53 -5.25
C PRO A 183 5.90 -7.38 -3.73
N TRP A 184 6.85 -8.10 -3.14
CA TRP A 184 7.21 -7.95 -1.72
C TRP A 184 7.98 -6.66 -1.44
N ALA A 185 8.60 -6.03 -2.45
CA ALA A 185 9.31 -4.76 -2.32
C ALA A 185 8.38 -3.55 -2.18
N ALA A 186 7.08 -3.73 -2.43
CA ALA A 186 6.09 -2.66 -2.55
C ALA A 186 5.92 -1.77 -1.32
N LEU A 187 6.38 -2.21 -0.13
CA LEU A 187 6.44 -1.40 1.09
C LEU A 187 7.85 -1.37 1.70
N ALA A 188 8.86 -1.84 0.97
CA ALA A 188 10.23 -1.98 1.45
C ALA A 188 11.02 -0.64 1.37
N PHE A 189 10.43 0.42 1.93
CA PHE A 189 10.98 1.78 1.95
C PHE A 189 11.60 2.14 3.30
N HIS A 190 12.26 3.29 3.35
CA HIS A 190 12.42 4.01 4.60
C HIS A 190 11.01 4.47 5.09
N PRO A 191 10.67 4.40 6.39
CA PRO A 191 9.32 4.76 6.85
C PRO A 191 8.88 6.19 6.48
N LEU A 192 9.81 7.14 6.50
CA LEU A 192 9.51 8.53 6.10
C LEU A 192 9.15 8.64 4.61
N ASP A 193 9.79 7.86 3.75
CA ASP A 193 9.50 7.82 2.31
C ASP A 193 8.07 7.31 2.09
N GLY A 194 7.75 6.11 2.62
CA GLY A 194 6.38 5.57 2.53
C GLY A 194 5.32 6.49 3.14
N TYR A 195 5.61 7.16 4.25
CA TYR A 195 4.70 8.16 4.84
C TYR A 195 4.49 9.35 3.92
N VAL A 196 5.54 9.99 3.40
CA VAL A 196 5.43 11.19 2.57
C VAL A 196 4.74 10.86 1.24
N GLN A 197 5.06 9.73 0.60
CA GLN A 197 4.34 9.27 -0.59
C GLN A 197 2.85 8.99 -0.32
N SER A 198 2.47 8.59 0.90
CA SER A 198 1.07 8.37 1.27
C SER A 198 0.26 9.65 1.57
N LEU A 199 0.94 10.77 1.85
CA LEU A 199 0.29 12.01 2.29
C LEU A 199 -0.79 12.53 1.34
N PRO A 200 -0.62 12.54 0.01
CA PRO A 200 -1.64 13.07 -0.89
C PRO A 200 -3.01 12.40 -0.71
N TYR A 201 -3.03 11.07 -0.54
CA TYR A 201 -4.27 10.30 -0.31
C TYR A 201 -5.02 10.79 0.92
N HIS A 202 -4.28 11.18 1.95
CA HIS A 202 -4.81 11.64 3.23
C HIS A 202 -5.17 13.12 3.22
N VAL A 203 -4.37 13.97 2.60
CA VAL A 203 -4.57 15.42 2.59
C VAL A 203 -5.80 15.80 1.77
N PHE A 204 -6.09 15.07 0.70
CA PHE A 204 -7.21 15.40 -0.20
C PHE A 204 -8.53 15.61 0.54
N VAL A 205 -8.85 14.73 1.49
CA VAL A 205 -10.13 14.78 2.23
C VAL A 205 -10.23 15.93 3.23
N PHE A 206 -9.14 16.67 3.48
CA PHE A 206 -9.16 17.89 4.29
C PHE A 206 -9.38 19.16 3.45
N ILE A 207 -9.27 19.07 2.12
CA ILE A 207 -9.40 20.20 1.21
C ILE A 207 -10.56 20.06 0.21
N CYS A 208 -11.04 18.83 -0.03
CA CYS A 208 -12.13 18.54 -0.95
C CYS A 208 -13.16 17.60 -0.31
N PRO A 209 -14.47 17.93 -0.32
CA PRO A 209 -15.50 17.04 0.20
C PRO A 209 -15.57 15.72 -0.57
N MET A 210 -15.50 14.61 0.15
CA MET A 210 -15.47 13.28 -0.44
C MET A 210 -16.30 12.29 0.37
N GLN A 211 -17.00 11.38 -0.33
CA GLN A 211 -17.82 10.38 0.35
C GLN A 211 -16.90 9.34 1.04
N ARG A 212 -17.15 9.05 2.31
CA ARG A 212 -16.25 8.25 3.16
C ARG A 212 -16.04 6.80 2.72
N TYR A 213 -17.03 6.15 2.09
CA TYR A 213 -16.89 4.79 1.56
C TYR A 213 -16.09 4.78 0.26
N LEU A 214 -16.33 5.73 -0.64
CA LEU A 214 -15.53 5.94 -1.85
C LEU A 214 -14.07 6.21 -1.48
N TYR A 215 -13.84 7.08 -0.49
CA TYR A 215 -12.50 7.32 0.03
C TYR A 215 -11.82 6.03 0.52
N LEU A 216 -12.51 5.23 1.33
CA LEU A 216 -11.99 3.95 1.80
C LEU A 216 -11.69 2.97 0.66
N VAL A 217 -12.59 2.86 -0.33
CA VAL A 217 -12.40 1.98 -1.50
C VAL A 217 -11.19 2.41 -2.32
N LEU A 218 -11.04 3.71 -2.61
CA LEU A 218 -9.88 4.22 -3.35
C LEU A 218 -8.59 4.11 -2.54
N PHE A 219 -8.65 4.30 -1.22
CA PHE A 219 -7.50 4.10 -0.33
C PHE A 219 -7.05 2.63 -0.32
N VAL A 220 -7.96 1.66 -0.24
CA VAL A 220 -7.59 0.24 -0.38
C VAL A 220 -7.07 -0.06 -1.79
N GLY A 221 -7.74 0.48 -2.82
CA GLY A 221 -7.37 0.31 -4.22
C GLY A 221 -5.93 0.74 -4.50
N VAL A 222 -5.45 1.82 -3.89
CA VAL A 222 -4.07 2.25 -4.08
C VAL A 222 -3.04 1.35 -3.41
N GLN A 223 -3.36 0.73 -2.27
CA GLN A 223 -2.46 -0.24 -1.66
C GLN A 223 -2.26 -1.46 -2.59
N ILE A 224 -3.35 -1.91 -3.20
CA ILE A 224 -3.35 -3.00 -4.17
C ILE A 224 -2.53 -2.59 -5.41
N TRP A 225 -2.78 -1.41 -5.96
CA TRP A 225 -2.05 -0.86 -7.10
C TRP A 225 -0.54 -0.78 -6.83
N THR A 226 -0.15 -0.24 -5.68
CA THR A 226 1.25 -0.11 -5.26
C THR A 226 1.95 -1.46 -5.23
N ILE A 227 1.25 -2.55 -4.88
CA ILE A 227 1.82 -3.90 -4.93
C ILE A 227 2.00 -4.38 -6.37
N PHE A 228 0.95 -4.25 -7.18
CA PHE A 228 0.97 -4.78 -8.55
C PHE A 228 1.96 -4.08 -9.47
N ILE A 229 2.21 -2.78 -9.32
CA ILE A 229 3.23 -2.10 -10.13
C ILE A 229 4.67 -2.63 -9.91
N HIS A 230 4.92 -3.44 -8.87
CA HIS A 230 6.23 -4.07 -8.60
C HIS A 230 6.32 -5.53 -9.09
N ASP A 231 5.36 -6.03 -9.86
CA ASP A 231 5.38 -7.41 -10.35
C ASP A 231 6.35 -7.67 -11.52
N GLY A 232 7.04 -6.63 -12.01
CA GLY A 232 8.09 -6.76 -13.01
C GLY A 232 7.58 -7.07 -14.41
N ASP A 233 6.26 -7.11 -14.64
CA ASP A 233 5.68 -7.56 -15.90
C ASP A 233 5.85 -6.51 -17.00
N MET A 234 6.53 -6.90 -18.08
CA MET A 234 6.87 -6.04 -19.22
C MET A 234 5.88 -6.23 -20.38
N ILE A 235 4.60 -6.03 -20.11
CA ILE A 235 3.57 -6.02 -21.17
C ILE A 235 3.67 -4.70 -21.93
N THR A 236 3.89 -4.80 -23.25
CA THR A 236 4.04 -3.65 -24.16
C THR A 236 3.17 -3.81 -25.41
N GLY A 237 2.90 -2.71 -26.12
CA GLY A 237 2.16 -2.70 -27.37
C GLY A 237 0.64 -2.56 -27.23
N HIS A 238 0.13 -2.33 -26.02
CA HIS A 238 -1.29 -2.06 -25.79
C HIS A 238 -1.55 -0.56 -25.64
N TRP A 239 -2.67 -0.06 -26.19
CA TRP A 239 -2.93 1.38 -26.29
C TRP A 239 -2.99 2.13 -24.94
N THR A 240 -3.29 1.42 -23.85
CA THR A 240 -3.35 2.00 -22.49
C THR A 240 -1.98 2.34 -21.92
N GLU A 241 -0.89 1.77 -22.44
CA GLU A 241 0.48 2.05 -21.97
C GLU A 241 0.84 3.54 -22.11
N LYS A 242 0.20 4.25 -23.05
CA LYS A 242 0.38 5.69 -23.24
C LYS A 242 -0.19 6.54 -22.11
N PHE A 243 -1.08 5.98 -21.29
CA PHE A 243 -1.84 6.72 -20.29
C PHE A 243 -1.64 6.18 -18.88
N ILE A 244 -1.43 4.87 -18.73
CA ILE A 244 -1.35 4.18 -17.45
C ILE A 244 0.11 3.88 -17.12
N ASN A 245 0.56 4.28 -15.94
CA ASN A 245 1.87 3.93 -15.40
C ASN A 245 1.87 2.46 -14.93
N SER A 246 2.07 1.54 -15.88
CA SER A 246 1.98 0.09 -15.65
C SER A 246 3.19 -0.50 -14.90
N PRO A 247 3.16 -1.78 -14.50
CA PRO A 247 4.34 -2.43 -13.91
C PRO A 247 5.58 -2.37 -14.80
N ALA A 248 5.39 -2.39 -16.12
CA ALA A 248 6.46 -2.21 -17.10
C ALA A 248 7.19 -0.86 -16.92
N HIS A 249 6.44 0.23 -16.76
CA HIS A 249 6.99 1.56 -16.56
C HIS A 249 7.71 1.70 -15.21
N HIS A 250 7.13 1.13 -14.14
CA HIS A 250 7.74 1.13 -12.82
C HIS A 250 8.98 0.23 -12.76
N THR A 251 9.02 -0.85 -13.53
CA THR A 251 10.22 -1.67 -13.74
C THR A 251 11.34 -0.85 -14.37
N LEU A 252 11.03 -0.05 -15.41
CA LEU A 252 11.99 0.90 -15.97
C LEU A 252 12.42 1.94 -14.93
N HIS A 253 11.49 2.44 -14.10
CA HIS A 253 11.81 3.37 -13.01
C HIS A 253 12.85 2.77 -12.05
N HIS A 254 12.68 1.51 -11.60
CA HIS A 254 13.66 0.83 -10.74
C HIS A 254 15.02 0.60 -11.41
N MET A 255 15.05 0.42 -12.73
CA MET A 255 16.30 0.16 -13.47
C MET A 255 17.08 1.43 -13.84
N TYR A 256 16.39 2.53 -14.13
CA TYR A 256 16.97 3.79 -14.63
C TYR A 256 16.93 4.93 -13.60
N PHE A 257 16.15 4.78 -12.53
CA PHE A 257 15.99 5.69 -11.38
C PHE A 257 15.36 7.04 -11.69
N THR A 258 15.58 7.61 -12.87
CA THR A 258 15.22 9.02 -13.15
C THR A 258 14.04 9.22 -14.12
N VAL A 259 13.24 8.18 -14.32
CA VAL A 259 12.13 8.14 -15.29
C VAL A 259 10.86 7.58 -14.66
N ASN A 260 9.67 7.89 -15.20
CA ASN A 260 8.39 7.29 -14.81
C ASN A 260 8.06 7.40 -13.30
N TYR A 261 8.03 8.61 -12.75
CA TYR A 261 7.74 8.86 -11.33
C TYR A 261 6.25 8.83 -10.96
N GLY A 262 5.33 8.86 -11.93
CA GLY A 262 3.89 8.91 -11.68
C GLY A 262 3.38 7.73 -10.84
N GLN A 263 2.17 7.82 -10.28
CA GLN A 263 1.60 6.71 -9.53
C GLN A 263 0.74 5.81 -10.42
N TYR A 264 -0.26 6.41 -11.08
CA TYR A 264 -1.26 5.70 -11.87
C TYR A 264 -1.14 6.01 -13.35
N PHE A 265 -0.71 7.22 -13.68
CA PHE A 265 -0.76 7.73 -15.04
C PHE A 265 0.59 8.29 -15.50
N THR A 266 0.78 8.31 -16.81
CA THR A 266 2.03 8.74 -17.47
C THR A 266 2.05 10.23 -17.83
N TRP A 267 0.94 10.95 -17.65
CA TRP A 267 0.79 12.32 -18.18
C TRP A 267 1.77 13.29 -17.53
N ALA A 268 2.02 13.19 -16.23
CA ALA A 268 2.94 14.07 -15.52
C ALA A 268 4.37 13.83 -16.00
N ASP A 269 4.78 12.57 -16.11
CA ASP A 269 6.06 12.19 -16.68
C ASP A 269 6.23 12.68 -18.12
N THR A 270 5.16 12.61 -18.93
CA THR A 270 5.18 13.08 -20.33
C THR A 270 5.34 14.58 -20.38
N TYR A 271 4.58 15.31 -19.55
CA TYR A 271 4.56 16.77 -19.53
C TYR A 271 5.90 17.34 -19.02
N PHE A 272 6.49 16.73 -18.00
CA PHE A 272 7.70 17.21 -17.35
C PHE A 272 8.99 16.51 -17.81
N GLY A 273 8.91 15.69 -18.86
CA GLY A 273 10.07 15.14 -19.57
C GLY A 273 10.80 14.01 -18.85
N SER A 274 10.12 13.23 -18.02
CA SER A 274 10.64 12.01 -17.38
C SER A 274 10.03 10.72 -17.89
N HIS A 275 9.12 10.79 -18.87
CA HIS A 275 8.50 9.59 -19.42
C HIS A 275 9.50 8.76 -20.24
N ARG A 276 9.55 7.46 -19.93
CA ARG A 276 10.25 6.45 -20.72
C ARG A 276 9.27 5.33 -21.05
N ALA A 277 8.95 5.21 -22.33
CA ALA A 277 8.06 4.17 -22.82
C ALA A 277 8.67 2.76 -22.62
N PRO A 278 7.88 1.79 -22.15
CA PRO A 278 8.24 0.38 -22.17
C PRO A 278 8.48 -0.13 -23.58
N GLU A 279 9.51 -0.95 -23.75
CA GLU A 279 9.80 -1.65 -25.00
C GLU A 279 10.21 -3.09 -24.68
N PRO A 280 9.86 -4.08 -25.54
CA PRO A 280 10.28 -5.48 -25.34
C PRO A 280 11.80 -5.65 -25.18
N SER A 281 12.59 -4.77 -25.80
CA SER A 281 14.05 -4.77 -25.74
C SER A 281 14.61 -4.42 -24.35
N LEU A 282 13.82 -3.74 -23.53
CA LEU A 282 14.18 -3.25 -22.19
C LEU A 282 13.74 -4.20 -21.07
N ASP A 283 13.14 -5.34 -21.41
CA ASP A 283 12.67 -6.32 -20.44
C ASP A 283 13.85 -6.94 -19.65
N PRO A 284 13.87 -6.85 -18.30
CA PRO A 284 14.90 -7.49 -17.48
C PRO A 284 14.95 -9.02 -17.63
N ILE A 285 13.90 -9.65 -18.18
CA ILE A 285 13.87 -11.09 -18.43
C ILE A 285 15.03 -11.53 -19.34
N HIS A 286 15.49 -10.69 -20.27
CA HIS A 286 16.56 -11.05 -21.21
C HIS A 286 17.85 -11.37 -20.49
N ASP A 287 18.18 -10.59 -19.45
CA ASP A 287 19.39 -10.81 -18.65
C ASP A 287 19.22 -11.99 -17.69
N ALA A 288 18.02 -12.21 -17.17
CA ALA A 288 17.71 -13.40 -16.39
C ALA A 288 17.85 -14.69 -17.23
N LEU A 289 17.31 -14.72 -18.45
CA LEU A 289 17.39 -15.87 -19.35
C LEU A 289 18.83 -16.17 -19.76
N LYS A 290 19.70 -15.16 -19.97
CA LYS A 290 21.13 -15.39 -20.21
C LYS A 290 21.78 -16.17 -19.06
N VAL A 291 21.48 -15.80 -17.81
CA VAL A 291 21.99 -16.51 -16.62
C VAL A 291 21.40 -17.92 -16.53
N MET A 292 20.10 -18.08 -16.78
CA MET A 292 19.44 -19.39 -16.75
C MET A 292 20.01 -20.35 -17.80
N ARG A 293 20.26 -19.87 -19.03
CA ARG A 293 20.91 -20.66 -20.11
C ARG A 293 22.32 -21.08 -19.71
N ALA A 294 23.11 -20.16 -19.14
CA ALA A 294 24.45 -20.48 -18.66
C ALA A 294 24.46 -21.55 -17.56
N LYS A 295 23.37 -21.65 -16.79
CA LYS A 295 23.16 -22.70 -15.77
C LYS A 295 22.51 -23.98 -16.32
N GLY A 296 22.19 -24.04 -17.61
CA GLY A 296 21.48 -25.17 -18.23
C GLY A 296 20.05 -25.35 -17.71
N LEU A 297 19.40 -24.30 -17.21
CA LEU A 297 18.03 -24.37 -16.66
C LEU A 297 16.96 -24.17 -17.74
N VAL A 298 17.31 -23.49 -18.83
CA VAL A 298 16.43 -23.24 -19.97
C VAL A 298 17.18 -23.44 -21.29
N ASP A 299 16.44 -23.76 -22.35
CA ASP A 299 16.96 -23.90 -23.71
C ASP A 299 17.25 -22.53 -24.38
N GLU A 300 17.67 -22.54 -25.64
CA GLU A 300 17.89 -21.31 -26.40
C GLU A 300 16.61 -20.48 -26.59
N GLN A 301 15.45 -21.15 -26.63
CA GLN A 301 14.13 -20.54 -26.74
C GLN A 301 13.58 -20.04 -25.38
N GLY A 302 14.27 -20.32 -24.27
CA GLY A 302 13.87 -19.93 -22.92
C GLY A 302 12.88 -20.88 -22.23
N ASN A 303 12.65 -22.07 -22.78
CA ASN A 303 11.81 -23.10 -22.17
C ASN A 303 12.59 -23.89 -21.11
N PRO A 304 11.96 -24.31 -20.01
CA PRO A 304 12.61 -25.12 -18.98
C PRO A 304 13.19 -26.43 -19.55
N VAL A 305 14.45 -26.72 -19.21
CA VAL A 305 15.09 -28.01 -19.55
C VAL A 305 14.81 -28.99 -18.40
N ASN A 306 14.03 -30.02 -18.66
CA ASN A 306 13.84 -31.12 -17.72
C ASN A 306 15.15 -31.91 -17.61
N HIS A 307 15.91 -31.68 -16.54
CA HIS A 307 16.91 -32.64 -16.11
C HIS A 307 16.15 -33.81 -15.50
N GLU A 308 15.86 -34.83 -16.30
CA GLU A 308 15.53 -36.15 -15.75
C GLU A 308 16.64 -36.48 -14.75
N LYS A 309 16.26 -36.63 -13.48
CA LYS A 309 17.18 -37.05 -12.43
C LYS A 309 17.82 -38.34 -12.91
N LYS A 310 19.12 -38.31 -13.21
CA LYS A 310 19.90 -39.54 -13.32
C LYS A 310 19.72 -40.29 -12.00
N GLU A 311 19.08 -41.45 -12.10
CA GLU A 311 18.89 -42.44 -11.02
C GLU A 311 20.21 -42.80 -10.33
#